data_AF-A0A497BKR2-F1
#
_entry.id   AF-A0A497BKR2-F1
#
_cell.length_a   1.000
_cell.length_b   1.000
_cell.length_c   1.000
_cell.angle_alpha   90.00
_cell.angle_beta   90.00
_cell.angle_gamma   90.00
#
_symmetry.space_group_name_H-M   'P 1'
#
loop_
_entity.id
_entity.type
_entity.pdbx_description
1 polymer ?
#
loop_
_entity_poly.entity_id
_entity_poly.type
_entity_poly.pdbx_seq_one_letter_code
_entity_poly.pdbx_strand_id
1 'polypeptide(L)'
;HTPPDALGGSAPAEIPAHLRDLVSAITPRPMPTPGPEQAIRIQIPAIAVDAPVVEGDDWESLKQGAGHHVGSANPGESDNCIISAHNDIFGEIFRALPDLGLGDEVFVHTASQVYRYVVTQKRFIEPTEVSVMYPASSPVLTLISCYPYGIDTHRIIVIGELQP
;
A
#
# COMPACT_ATOMS: atom_id res chain seq x y z
N HIS A 1 12.45 -2.28 51.09
CA HIS A 1 11.37 -1.34 50.67
C HIS A 1 10.70 -1.96 49.47
N THR A 2 9.52 -2.55 49.68
CA THR A 2 8.76 -3.29 48.66
C THR A 2 7.41 -2.59 48.51
N PRO A 3 6.94 -2.27 47.29
CA PRO A 3 5.70 -1.52 47.12
C PRO A 3 4.47 -2.40 47.37
N PRO A 4 3.36 -1.84 47.89
CA PRO A 4 2.11 -2.54 48.10
C PRO A 4 1.16 -2.43 46.89
N ASP A 5 0.57 -3.57 46.56
CA ASP A 5 -0.72 -3.90 45.93
C ASP A 5 -1.33 -3.04 44.80
N ALA A 6 -1.70 -3.70 43.69
CA ALA A 6 -3.04 -3.59 43.09
C ALA A 6 -3.36 -4.83 42.22
N LEU A 7 -4.23 -5.69 42.75
CA LEU A 7 -4.94 -6.76 42.06
C LEU A 7 -5.86 -6.19 40.96
N GLY A 8 -6.00 -6.92 39.84
CA GLY A 8 -7.21 -6.80 39.00
C GLY A 8 -6.97 -6.77 37.49
N GLY A 9 -6.47 -7.85 36.91
CA GLY A 9 -6.61 -8.07 35.47
C GLY A 9 -8.05 -8.43 35.15
N SER A 10 -8.86 -7.47 34.68
CA SER A 10 -10.15 -7.78 34.06
C SER A 10 -9.90 -8.32 32.66
N ALA A 11 -10.16 -9.61 32.44
CA ALA A 11 -10.43 -10.10 31.09
C ALA A 11 -11.61 -9.29 30.51
N PRO A 12 -11.61 -8.97 29.20
CA PRO A 12 -12.72 -8.25 28.59
C PRO A 12 -14.03 -9.02 28.81
N ALA A 13 -15.08 -8.31 29.25
CA ALA A 13 -16.39 -8.89 29.48
C ALA A 13 -16.93 -9.54 28.19
N GLU A 14 -17.54 -10.72 28.30
CA GLU A 14 -18.18 -11.39 27.17
C GLU A 14 -19.26 -10.48 26.55
N ILE A 15 -19.22 -10.32 25.23
CA ILE A 15 -20.16 -9.47 24.49
C ILE A 15 -21.59 -10.03 24.69
N PRO A 16 -22.54 -9.21 25.20
CA PRO A 16 -23.94 -9.60 25.34
C PRO A 16 -24.51 -10.15 24.03
N ALA A 17 -25.29 -11.25 24.10
CA ALA A 17 -25.76 -11.97 22.92
C ALA A 17 -26.45 -11.07 21.87
N HIS A 18 -27.21 -10.07 22.32
CA HIS A 18 -27.92 -9.12 21.46
C HIS A 18 -27.02 -8.07 20.77
N LEU A 19 -25.75 -7.96 21.16
CA LEU A 19 -24.78 -7.04 20.58
C LEU A 19 -23.74 -7.75 19.72
N ARG A 20 -23.73 -9.08 19.67
CA ARG A 20 -22.72 -9.85 18.92
C ARG A 20 -22.74 -9.55 17.43
N ASP A 21 -23.92 -9.41 16.84
CA ASP A 21 -24.08 -9.14 15.42
C ASP A 21 -23.64 -7.71 15.05
N LEU A 22 -23.91 -6.75 15.94
CA LEU A 22 -23.43 -5.37 15.80
C LEU A 22 -21.91 -5.30 15.95
N VAL A 23 -21.33 -5.97 16.94
CA VAL A 23 -19.88 -5.96 17.16
C VAL A 23 -19.15 -6.66 16.01
N SER A 24 -19.65 -7.79 15.51
CA SER A 24 -19.06 -8.50 14.36
C SER A 24 -19.01 -7.63 13.10
N ALA A 25 -20.06 -6.84 12.85
CA ALA A 25 -20.11 -5.90 11.72
C ALA A 25 -19.20 -4.67 11.89
N ILE A 26 -18.80 -4.33 13.12
CA ILE A 26 -18.02 -3.12 13.44
C ILE A 26 -16.55 -3.47 13.77
N THR A 27 -16.20 -4.75 13.96
CA THR A 27 -14.83 -5.12 14.33
C THR A 27 -13.92 -4.80 13.13
N PRO A 28 -13.01 -3.82 13.25
CA PRO A 28 -12.02 -3.59 12.21
C PRO A 28 -11.24 -4.89 12.06
N ARG A 29 -11.07 -5.37 10.83
CA ARG A 29 -10.11 -6.46 10.60
C ARG A 29 -8.77 -5.97 11.15
N PRO A 30 -8.11 -6.73 12.05
CA PRO A 30 -6.79 -6.33 12.51
C PRO A 30 -5.93 -6.14 11.27
N MET A 31 -5.38 -4.94 11.10
CA MET A 31 -4.40 -4.68 10.06
C MET A 31 -3.29 -5.71 10.27
N PRO A 32 -2.92 -6.48 9.24
CA PRO A 32 -1.88 -7.47 9.43
C PRO A 32 -0.61 -6.74 9.87
N THR A 33 0.10 -7.34 10.81
CA THR A 33 1.31 -6.71 11.37
C THR A 33 2.42 -6.82 10.32
N PRO A 34 3.10 -5.72 9.98
CA PRO A 34 4.09 -5.75 8.92
C PRO A 34 5.14 -6.84 9.09
N GLY A 35 5.30 -7.67 8.06
CA GLY A 35 6.43 -8.59 7.96
C GLY A 35 7.74 -7.84 7.69
N PRO A 36 8.92 -8.46 7.92
CA PRO A 36 10.21 -7.80 7.69
C PRO A 36 10.38 -7.31 6.24
N GLU A 37 9.80 -8.04 5.28
CA GLU A 37 9.88 -7.75 3.85
C GLU A 37 8.68 -6.97 3.32
N GLN A 38 7.73 -6.60 4.18
CA GLN A 38 6.59 -5.80 3.75
C GLN A 38 7.01 -4.35 3.47
N ALA A 39 6.45 -3.75 2.43
CA ALA A 39 6.65 -2.34 2.15
C ALA A 39 6.08 -1.48 3.29
N ILE A 40 6.90 -0.61 3.85
CA ILE A 40 6.51 0.32 4.95
C ILE A 40 6.56 1.79 4.52
N ARG A 41 7.25 2.10 3.42
CA ARG A 41 7.38 3.46 2.90
C ARG A 41 7.77 3.43 1.42
N ILE A 42 7.26 4.39 0.67
CA ILE A 42 7.63 4.64 -0.73
C ILE A 42 8.18 6.05 -0.88
N GLN A 43 9.23 6.19 -1.68
CA GLN A 43 9.80 7.49 -2.06
C GLN A 43 9.99 7.56 -3.57
N ILE A 44 9.57 8.67 -4.17
CA ILE A 44 9.73 8.96 -5.60
C ILE A 44 10.25 10.39 -5.73
N PRO A 45 11.58 10.59 -5.75
CA PRO A 45 12.19 11.93 -5.69
C PRO A 45 11.76 12.87 -6.81
N ALA A 46 11.61 12.34 -8.04
CA ALA A 46 11.26 13.12 -9.23
C ALA A 46 9.92 13.87 -9.11
N ILE A 47 9.00 13.35 -8.28
CA ILE A 47 7.67 13.92 -8.06
C ILE A 47 7.42 14.24 -6.58
N ALA A 48 8.49 14.34 -5.77
CA ALA A 48 8.47 14.69 -4.36
C ALA A 48 7.53 13.82 -3.48
N VAL A 49 7.37 12.54 -3.83
CA VAL A 49 6.59 11.60 -3.02
C VAL A 49 7.46 11.01 -1.93
N ASP A 50 6.95 11.06 -0.70
CA ASP A 50 7.53 10.41 0.47
C ASP A 50 6.38 10.07 1.42
N ALA A 51 5.95 8.80 1.41
CA ALA A 51 4.70 8.40 2.06
C ALA A 51 4.83 7.03 2.74
N PRO A 52 4.10 6.80 3.85
CA PRO A 52 3.98 5.47 4.44
C PRO A 52 3.28 4.51 3.46
N VAL A 53 3.66 3.25 3.54
CA VAL A 53 2.97 2.15 2.87
C VAL A 53 2.29 1.28 3.94
N VAL A 54 1.01 1.03 3.75
CA VAL A 54 0.18 0.15 4.59
C VAL A 54 -0.22 -1.09 3.81
N GLU A 55 -0.65 -2.14 4.50
CA GLU A 55 -1.20 -3.31 3.83
C GLU A 55 -2.63 -3.08 3.34
N GLY A 56 -2.91 -3.59 2.15
CA GLY A 56 -4.20 -3.44 1.50
C GLY A 56 -4.33 -2.12 0.77
N ASP A 57 -5.16 -2.15 -0.25
CA ASP A 57 -5.52 -1.02 -1.11
C ASP A 57 -7.05 -0.79 -1.12
N ASP A 58 -7.73 -1.23 -0.05
CA ASP A 58 -9.12 -0.86 0.19
C ASP A 58 -9.24 0.59 0.69
N TRP A 59 -10.47 1.09 0.69
CA TRP A 59 -10.79 2.46 1.05
C TRP A 59 -10.29 2.89 2.44
N GLU A 60 -10.27 2.01 3.42
CA GLU A 60 -9.80 2.35 4.77
C GLU A 60 -8.27 2.30 4.87
N SER A 61 -7.61 1.42 4.11
CA SER A 61 -6.15 1.41 4.00
C SER A 61 -5.63 2.65 3.28
N LEU A 62 -6.20 3.02 2.13
CA LEU A 62 -5.70 4.14 1.33
C LEU A 62 -5.91 5.52 1.97
N LYS A 63 -6.72 5.63 3.03
CA LYS A 63 -6.78 6.84 3.88
C LYS A 63 -5.52 7.05 4.71
N GLN A 64 -4.78 5.99 4.99
CA GLN A 64 -3.64 6.00 5.91
C GLN A 64 -2.30 6.17 5.19
N GLY A 65 -2.25 5.92 3.89
CA GLY A 65 -1.04 5.98 3.09
C GLY A 65 -1.19 5.35 1.71
N ALA A 66 -0.07 5.03 1.08
CA ALA A 66 -0.07 4.15 -0.08
C ALA A 66 -0.37 2.72 0.38
N GLY A 67 -1.11 1.95 -0.41
CA GLY A 67 -1.51 0.58 -0.10
C GLY A 67 -0.71 -0.44 -0.90
N HIS A 68 -0.06 -1.38 -0.22
CA HIS A 68 0.52 -2.58 -0.84
C HIS A 68 -0.60 -3.60 -1.07
N HIS A 69 -0.82 -3.99 -2.32
CA HIS A 69 -1.90 -4.90 -2.69
C HIS A 69 -1.71 -6.28 -2.05
N VAL A 70 -2.73 -6.75 -1.32
CA VAL A 70 -2.70 -8.05 -0.64
C VAL A 70 -2.59 -9.17 -1.66
N GLY A 71 -1.60 -10.05 -1.48
CA GLY A 71 -1.34 -11.17 -2.39
C GLY A 71 -0.47 -10.83 -3.59
N SER A 72 -0.06 -9.57 -3.75
CA SER A 72 1.05 -9.20 -4.64
C SER A 72 2.40 -9.50 -3.97
N ALA A 73 3.47 -9.50 -4.76
CA ALA A 73 4.82 -9.79 -4.28
C ALA A 73 5.28 -8.78 -3.23
N ASN A 74 6.16 -9.20 -2.32
CA ASN A 74 6.94 -8.25 -1.53
C ASN A 74 7.98 -7.55 -2.43
N PRO A 75 8.46 -6.36 -2.05
CA PRO A 75 9.57 -5.72 -2.73
C PRO A 75 10.77 -6.67 -2.90
N GLY A 76 11.30 -6.77 -4.11
CA GLY A 76 12.48 -7.57 -4.44
C GLY A 76 12.19 -9.03 -4.80
N GLU A 77 11.01 -9.54 -4.51
CA GLU A 77 10.61 -10.89 -4.92
C GLU A 77 10.45 -10.96 -6.45
N SER A 78 10.74 -12.13 -7.03
CA SER A 78 10.68 -12.36 -8.48
C SER A 78 9.24 -12.53 -8.97
N ASP A 79 8.45 -11.47 -8.81
CA ASP A 79 7.05 -11.36 -9.21
C ASP A 79 6.66 -9.85 -9.24
N ASN A 80 5.37 -9.53 -9.26
CA ASN A 80 4.83 -8.18 -9.34
C ASN A 80 4.43 -7.65 -7.95
N CYS A 81 5.18 -6.67 -7.44
CA CYS A 81 4.84 -5.90 -6.24
C CYS A 81 3.94 -4.73 -6.64
N ILE A 82 2.74 -4.62 -6.06
CA ILE A 82 1.75 -3.62 -6.49
C ILE A 82 1.48 -2.62 -5.36
N ILE A 83 1.66 -1.34 -5.64
CA ILE A 83 1.37 -0.25 -4.70
C ILE A 83 0.36 0.72 -5.32
N SER A 84 -0.74 0.96 -4.61
CA SER A 84 -1.83 1.84 -5.02
C SER A 84 -1.91 3.07 -4.11
N ALA A 85 -2.24 4.24 -4.63
CA ALA A 85 -2.57 5.40 -3.79
C ALA A 85 -3.52 6.37 -4.50
N HIS A 86 -4.25 7.17 -3.72
CA HIS A 86 -5.12 8.22 -4.26
C HIS A 86 -4.33 9.35 -4.91
N ASN A 87 -4.93 9.97 -5.93
CA ASN A 87 -4.41 11.14 -6.64
C ASN A 87 -5.06 12.46 -6.19
N ASP A 88 -6.25 12.44 -5.57
CA ASP A 88 -7.09 13.62 -5.34
C ASP A 88 -7.72 13.73 -3.93
N ILE A 89 -7.55 12.69 -3.10
CA ILE A 89 -8.02 12.65 -1.73
C ILE A 89 -6.94 12.05 -0.81
N PHE A 90 -7.13 12.20 0.50
CA PHE A 90 -6.30 11.59 1.56
C PHE A 90 -4.78 11.78 1.36
N GLY A 91 -4.37 13.04 1.16
CA GLY A 91 -2.97 13.41 0.99
C GLY A 91 -2.49 13.40 -0.47
N GLU A 92 -3.31 12.91 -1.41
CA GLU A 92 -3.05 12.99 -2.86
C GLU A 92 -1.69 12.42 -3.26
N ILE A 93 -1.27 11.32 -2.61
CA ILE A 93 0.10 10.78 -2.67
C ILE A 93 0.56 10.56 -4.12
N PHE A 94 -0.31 10.08 -5.00
CA PHE A 94 0.01 9.85 -6.42
C PHE A 94 -0.54 10.91 -7.37
N ARG A 95 -0.84 12.12 -6.88
CA ARG A 95 -1.30 13.26 -7.72
C ARG A 95 -0.40 13.49 -8.93
N ALA A 96 0.91 13.52 -8.68
CA ALA A 96 1.94 13.81 -9.68
C ALA A 96 2.50 12.55 -10.36
N LEU A 97 1.90 11.37 -10.13
CA LEU A 97 2.31 10.13 -10.80
C LEU A 97 2.33 10.24 -12.34
N PRO A 98 1.45 11.01 -13.02
CA PRO A 98 1.54 11.25 -14.46
C PRO A 98 2.81 11.94 -14.92
N ASP A 99 3.46 12.71 -14.06
CA ASP A 99 4.68 13.47 -14.38
C ASP A 99 5.94 12.58 -14.30
N LEU A 100 5.84 11.39 -13.71
CA LEU A 100 6.93 10.43 -13.60
C LEU A 100 7.34 9.90 -14.99
N GLY A 101 8.61 10.04 -15.32
CA GLY A 101 9.21 9.70 -16.61
C GLY A 101 9.87 8.32 -16.63
N LEU A 102 10.20 7.85 -17.84
CA LEU A 102 11.05 6.66 -18.00
C LEU A 102 12.46 6.97 -17.49
N GLY A 103 13.05 6.06 -16.72
CA GLY A 103 14.37 6.22 -16.10
C GLY A 103 14.33 6.83 -14.70
N ASP A 104 13.19 7.36 -14.24
CA ASP A 104 13.06 7.87 -12.88
C ASP A 104 13.09 6.74 -11.85
N GLU A 105 13.59 7.04 -10.66
CA GLU A 105 13.78 6.06 -9.59
C GLU A 105 12.62 6.07 -8.59
N VAL A 106 12.24 4.86 -8.17
CA VAL A 106 11.28 4.62 -7.09
C VAL A 106 11.97 3.76 -6.03
N PHE A 107 11.92 4.21 -4.77
CA PHE A 107 12.48 3.50 -3.64
C PHE A 107 11.37 2.95 -2.76
N VAL A 108 11.38 1.65 -2.51
CA VAL A 108 10.47 0.99 -1.59
C VAL A 108 11.26 0.47 -0.40
N HIS A 109 10.91 0.96 0.80
CA HIS A 109 11.56 0.59 2.04
C HIS A 109 10.77 -0.52 2.72
N THR A 110 11.48 -1.52 3.24
CA THR A 110 10.98 -2.52 4.17
C THR A 110 11.64 -2.32 5.53
N ALA A 111 11.37 -3.18 6.51
CA ALA A 111 12.07 -3.13 7.79
C ALA A 111 13.54 -3.57 7.69
N SER A 112 13.88 -4.37 6.67
CA SER A 112 15.19 -4.99 6.47
C SER A 112 16.04 -4.30 5.40
N GLN A 113 15.43 -3.76 4.34
CA GLN A 113 16.13 -3.30 3.15
C GLN A 113 15.39 -2.18 2.40
N VAL A 114 16.11 -1.48 1.51
CA VAL A 114 15.55 -0.55 0.53
C VAL A 114 15.75 -1.14 -0.86
N TYR A 115 14.66 -1.23 -1.62
CA TYR A 115 14.64 -1.72 -2.99
C TYR A 115 14.51 -0.53 -3.95
N ARG A 116 15.38 -0.49 -4.95
CA ARG A 116 15.42 0.57 -5.96
C ARG A 116 14.88 0.04 -7.28
N TYR A 117 13.83 0.66 -7.77
CA TYR A 117 13.23 0.37 -9.07
C TYR A 117 13.45 1.55 -10.01
N VAL A 118 13.62 1.25 -11.29
CA VAL A 118 13.69 2.27 -12.35
C VAL A 118 12.47 2.13 -13.25
N VAL A 119 11.79 3.23 -13.51
CA VAL A 119 10.58 3.26 -14.33
C VAL A 119 10.91 2.88 -15.78
N THR A 120 10.27 1.82 -16.27
CA THR A 120 10.44 1.32 -17.64
C THR A 120 9.17 1.44 -18.48
N GLN A 121 8.00 1.62 -17.85
CA GLN A 121 6.73 1.77 -18.56
C GLN A 121 5.77 2.74 -17.86
N LYS A 122 4.96 3.45 -18.66
CA LYS A 122 3.82 4.24 -18.21
C LYS A 122 2.63 4.04 -19.15
N ARG A 123 1.44 3.80 -18.60
CA ARG A 123 0.20 3.56 -19.36
C ARG A 123 -0.98 4.26 -18.71
N PHE A 124 -1.95 4.65 -19.53
CA PHE A 124 -3.30 5.01 -19.09
C PHE A 124 -4.23 3.91 -19.61
N ILE A 125 -4.97 3.29 -18.70
CA ILE A 125 -5.80 2.11 -19.00
C ILE A 125 -7.23 2.30 -18.48
N GLU A 126 -8.13 1.48 -19.01
CA GLU A 126 -9.47 1.34 -18.47
C GLU A 126 -9.42 0.66 -17.08
N PRO A 127 -10.32 1.00 -16.13
CA PRO A 127 -10.36 0.36 -14.81
C PRO A 127 -10.58 -1.15 -14.84
N THR A 128 -11.09 -1.68 -15.97
CA THR A 128 -11.35 -3.11 -16.18
C THR A 128 -10.13 -3.89 -16.67
N GLU A 129 -9.03 -3.23 -17.04
CA GLU A 129 -7.81 -3.88 -17.52
C GLU A 129 -6.94 -4.37 -16.33
N VAL A 130 -7.36 -5.47 -15.72
CA VAL A 130 -6.70 -6.07 -14.54
C VAL A 130 -5.39 -6.80 -14.86
N SER A 131 -5.04 -6.96 -16.14
CA SER A 131 -3.83 -7.68 -16.58
C SER A 131 -2.52 -7.05 -16.11
N VAL A 132 -2.54 -5.76 -15.75
CA VAL A 132 -1.38 -5.05 -15.17
C VAL A 132 -0.99 -5.56 -13.78
N MET A 133 -1.90 -6.29 -13.13
CA MET A 133 -1.68 -6.88 -11.80
C MET A 133 -1.22 -8.35 -11.87
N TYR A 134 -1.08 -8.90 -13.08
CA TYR A 134 -0.67 -10.30 -13.24
C TYR A 134 0.78 -10.53 -12.81
N PRO A 135 1.12 -11.78 -12.44
CA PRO A 135 2.47 -12.13 -12.06
C PRO A 135 3.52 -11.83 -13.13
N ALA A 136 4.72 -11.49 -12.70
CA ALA A 136 5.87 -11.22 -13.57
C ALA A 136 6.97 -12.27 -13.40
N SER A 137 7.77 -12.49 -14.45
CA SER A 137 8.90 -13.43 -14.41
C SER A 137 10.17 -12.83 -13.80
N SER A 138 10.13 -11.57 -13.41
CA SER A 138 11.22 -10.78 -12.82
C SER A 138 10.65 -9.85 -11.75
N PRO A 139 11.46 -9.36 -10.79
CA PRO A 139 11.00 -8.41 -9.79
C PRO A 139 10.59 -7.09 -10.43
N VAL A 140 9.29 -6.79 -10.39
CA VAL A 140 8.73 -5.53 -10.89
C VAL A 140 7.90 -4.84 -9.82
N LEU A 141 7.87 -3.51 -9.89
CA LEU A 141 6.98 -2.66 -9.11
C LEU A 141 5.93 -2.05 -10.04
N THR A 142 4.65 -2.25 -9.73
CA THR A 142 3.53 -1.60 -10.41
C THR A 142 2.89 -0.57 -9.48
N LEU A 143 2.91 0.70 -9.89
CA LEU A 143 2.23 1.79 -9.21
C LEU A 143 0.89 2.08 -9.89
N ILE A 144 -0.18 2.18 -9.11
CA ILE A 144 -1.54 2.37 -9.61
C ILE A 144 -2.18 3.60 -8.96
N SER A 145 -2.78 4.47 -9.77
CA SER A 145 -3.64 5.54 -9.27
C SER A 145 -4.81 5.83 -10.22
N CYS A 146 -5.78 6.60 -9.74
CA CYS A 146 -6.86 7.11 -10.58
C CYS A 146 -6.35 8.20 -11.53
N TYR A 147 -7.05 8.38 -12.64
CA TYR A 147 -6.78 9.41 -13.62
C TYR A 147 -8.04 9.71 -14.44
N PRO A 148 -8.24 10.91 -15.01
CA PRO A 148 -7.57 12.17 -14.69
C PRO A 148 -7.92 12.66 -13.28
N TYR A 149 -7.09 13.56 -12.74
CA TYR A 149 -7.28 14.16 -11.42
C TYR A 149 -8.70 14.73 -11.24
N GLY A 150 -9.41 14.28 -10.19
CA GLY A 150 -10.78 14.70 -9.86
C GLY A 150 -11.88 14.17 -10.80
N ILE A 151 -11.56 13.24 -11.70
CA ILE A 151 -12.48 12.64 -12.67
C ILE A 151 -12.47 11.11 -12.59
N ASP A 152 -11.28 10.51 -12.43
CA ASP A 152 -11.07 9.09 -12.08
C ASP A 152 -11.68 8.04 -13.03
N THR A 153 -11.89 8.40 -14.29
CA THR A 153 -12.47 7.51 -15.33
C THR A 153 -11.51 6.41 -15.79
N HIS A 154 -10.21 6.60 -15.59
CA HIS A 154 -9.13 5.72 -16.02
C HIS A 154 -8.21 5.40 -14.84
N ARG A 155 -7.22 4.55 -15.10
CA ARG A 155 -6.09 4.33 -14.20
C ARG A 155 -4.81 4.77 -14.90
N ILE A 156 -3.93 5.40 -14.14
CA ILE A 156 -2.53 5.52 -14.51
C ILE A 156 -1.76 4.36 -13.89
N ILE A 157 -0.94 3.73 -14.72
CA ILE A 157 -0.07 2.62 -14.34
C ILE A 157 1.36 3.02 -14.66
N VAL A 158 2.25 2.92 -13.67
CA VAL A 158 3.69 3.03 -13.86
C VAL A 158 4.35 1.73 -13.44
N ILE A 159 5.21 1.18 -14.29
CA ILE A 159 5.93 -0.06 -14.01
C ILE A 159 7.42 0.27 -13.94
N GLY A 160 8.07 -0.22 -12.89
CA GLY A 160 9.51 -0.15 -12.70
C GLY A 160 10.14 -1.53 -12.51
N GLU A 161 11.37 -1.67 -12.97
CA GLU A 161 12.15 -2.89 -12.84
C GLU A 161 13.19 -2.74 -11.72
N LEU A 162 13.34 -3.77 -10.90
CA LEU A 162 14.31 -3.78 -9.81
C LEU A 162 15.72 -3.61 -10.38
N GLN A 163 16.49 -2.74 -9.75
CA GLN A 163 17.90 -2.55 -10.06
C GLN A 163 18.80 -3.15 -8.96
N PRO A 164 19.99 -3.64 -9.33
CA PRO A 164 21.00 -4.10 -8.38
C PRO A 164 21.50 -2.99 -7.44
#